data_AF-A0A7R9JXM7-F1
#
_entry.id   AF-A0A7R9JXM7-F1
#
_cell.length_a   1.000
_cell.length_b   1.000
_cell.length_c   1.000
_cell.angle_alpha   90.00
_cell.angle_beta   90.00
_cell.angle_gamma   90.00
#
_symmetry.space_group_name_H-M   'P 1'
#
loop_
_entity.id
_entity.type
_entity.pdbx_description
1 polymer ?
#
loop_
_entity_poly.entity_id
_entity_poly.type
_entity_poly.pdbx_seq_one_letter_code
_entity_poly.pdbx_strand_id
1 'polypeptide(L)'
;MKLLACVIVTAVALVFALEDKKAEEAAGRPKTYKRLIPADVLRDFPGMCFASTRCATIEPGNTWDLSPFCGRSTCVTAENDPTRLLELVEDCGPLPKSNPKCKLSEKTNKTASFPECCPTFECEDGITLEYPEIPVAATATDTTTTSPKP
;
A
#
# COMPACT_ATOMS: atom_id res chain seq x y z
N MET A 1 -5.82 -7.96 -45.68
CA MET A 1 -5.72 -6.59 -45.11
C MET A 1 -6.37 -6.45 -43.73
N LYS A 2 -7.59 -6.95 -43.48
CA LYS A 2 -8.25 -6.86 -42.15
C LYS A 2 -7.51 -7.58 -41.01
N LEU A 3 -6.93 -8.76 -41.27
CA LEU A 3 -6.12 -9.47 -40.27
C LEU A 3 -4.81 -8.76 -39.91
N LEU A 4 -4.15 -8.12 -40.89
CA LEU A 4 -2.92 -7.36 -40.64
C LEU A 4 -3.18 -6.12 -39.78
N ALA A 5 -4.31 -5.43 -40.02
CA ALA A 5 -4.68 -4.26 -39.22
C ALA A 5 -4.99 -4.61 -37.76
N CYS A 6 -5.66 -5.75 -37.50
CA CYS A 6 -5.91 -6.22 -36.13
C CYS A 6 -4.62 -6.52 -35.36
N VAL A 7 -3.65 -7.18 -36.00
CA VAL A 7 -2.37 -7.55 -35.36
C VAL A 7 -1.54 -6.31 -35.00
N ILE A 8 -1.53 -5.30 -35.87
CA ILE A 8 -0.82 -4.04 -35.62
C ILE A 8 -1.45 -3.26 -34.46
N VAL A 9 -2.79 -3.20 -34.39
CA VAL A 9 -3.49 -2.51 -33.29
C VAL A 9 -3.25 -3.20 -31.94
N THR A 10 -3.26 -4.54 -31.91
CA THR A 10 -2.96 -5.28 -30.67
C THR A 10 -1.51 -5.14 -30.23
N ALA A 11 -0.56 -5.06 -31.17
CA ALA A 11 0.85 -4.87 -30.84
C ALA A 11 1.12 -3.46 -30.28
N VAL A 12 0.48 -2.44 -30.83
CA VAL A 12 0.60 -1.05 -30.32
C VAL A 12 0.00 -0.92 -28.92
N ALA A 13 -1.16 -1.53 -28.66
CA ALA A 13 -1.78 -1.52 -27.33
C ALA A 13 -0.92 -2.21 -26.25
N LEU A 14 -0.21 -3.29 -26.63
CA LEU A 14 0.72 -3.99 -25.73
C LEU A 14 1.97 -3.15 -25.39
N VAL A 15 2.46 -2.33 -26.33
CA VAL A 15 3.61 -1.43 -26.09
C VAL A 15 3.23 -0.32 -25.11
N PHE A 16 2.09 0.35 -25.32
CA PHE A 16 1.61 1.39 -24.40
C PHE A 16 1.34 0.88 -22.97
N ALA A 17 0.79 -0.33 -22.83
CA ALA A 17 0.53 -0.91 -21.51
C ALA A 17 1.79 -1.29 -20.71
N LEU A 18 2.94 -1.48 -21.38
CA LEU A 18 4.22 -1.77 -20.74
C LEU A 18 4.94 -0.50 -20.25
N GLU A 19 4.69 0.64 -20.88
CA GLU A 19 5.26 1.92 -20.48
C GLU A 19 4.67 2.43 -19.15
N ASP A 20 3.36 2.25 -18.92
CA ASP A 20 2.70 2.57 -17.65
C ASP A 20 3.29 1.78 -16.46
N LYS A 21 3.53 0.48 -16.62
CA LYS A 21 4.10 -0.36 -15.55
C LYS A 21 5.53 0.00 -15.18
N LYS A 22 6.33 0.44 -16.15
CA LYS A 22 7.73 0.80 -15.93
C LYS A 22 7.88 2.19 -15.30
N ALA A 23 6.94 3.09 -15.56
CA ALA A 23 6.89 4.40 -14.92
C ALA A 23 6.57 4.31 -13.41
N GLU A 24 5.79 3.31 -13.00
CA GLU A 24 5.44 3.09 -11.58
C GLU A 24 6.61 2.60 -10.73
N GLU A 25 7.48 1.74 -11.28
CA GLU A 25 8.70 1.26 -10.58
C GLU A 25 9.86 2.28 -10.59
N ALA A 26 9.93 3.17 -11.59
CA ALA A 26 11.06 4.09 -11.75
C ALA A 26 10.97 5.35 -10.86
N ALA A 27 9.85 5.58 -10.18
CA ALA A 27 9.54 6.85 -9.53
C ALA A 27 9.65 6.81 -7.98
N GLY A 28 10.66 6.14 -7.39
CA GLY A 28 11.04 6.34 -5.98
C GLY A 28 9.93 6.28 -4.92
N ARG A 29 8.77 5.68 -5.26
CA ARG A 29 7.57 5.69 -4.44
C ARG A 29 7.71 4.59 -3.39
N PRO A 30 7.57 4.89 -2.09
CA PRO A 30 7.62 3.86 -1.07
C PRO A 30 6.50 2.84 -1.34
N LYS A 31 6.84 1.56 -1.30
CA LYS A 31 5.86 0.46 -1.36
C LYS A 31 4.84 0.69 -0.24
N THR A 32 3.56 0.66 -0.58
CA THR A 32 2.50 0.72 0.44
C THR A 32 2.55 -0.54 1.29
N TYR A 33 2.34 -0.36 2.59
CA TYR A 33 2.39 -1.45 3.56
C TYR A 33 0.97 -1.84 3.94
N LYS A 34 0.71 -3.15 4.09
CA LYS A 34 -0.60 -3.66 4.50
C LYS A 34 -0.46 -4.45 5.79
N ARG A 35 -1.38 -4.25 6.72
CA ARG A 35 -1.47 -5.02 7.95
C ARG A 35 -2.90 -5.14 8.43
N LEU A 36 -3.21 -6.30 9.01
CA LEU A 36 -4.47 -6.51 9.71
C LEU A 36 -4.26 -6.22 11.20
N ILE A 37 -5.09 -5.36 11.76
CA ILE A 37 -5.19 -5.14 13.21
C ILE A 37 -6.58 -5.53 13.68
N PRO A 38 -6.76 -5.89 14.97
CA PRO A 38 -8.10 -6.01 15.53
C PRO A 38 -8.84 -4.67 15.36
N ALA A 39 -10.07 -4.71 14.85
CA ALA A 39 -10.89 -3.51 14.78
C ALA A 39 -11.36 -3.09 16.17
N ASP A 40 -11.37 -1.79 16.43
CA ASP A 40 -12.11 -1.26 17.56
C ASP A 40 -13.61 -1.44 17.28
N VAL A 41 -14.36 -1.99 18.24
CA VAL A 41 -15.81 -2.19 18.13
C VAL A 41 -16.45 -1.55 19.35
N LEU A 42 -17.39 -0.63 19.10
CA LEU A 42 -18.13 0.00 20.17
C LEU A 42 -19.22 -0.95 20.68
N ARG A 43 -19.46 -0.92 22.00
CA ARG A 43 -20.47 -1.76 22.66
C ARG A 43 -21.86 -1.62 22.05
N ASP A 44 -22.23 -0.40 21.66
CA ASP A 44 -23.57 -0.10 21.12
C ASP A 44 -23.72 -0.47 19.64
N PHE A 45 -22.61 -0.80 18.97
CA PHE A 45 -22.57 -1.12 17.54
C PHE A 45 -21.80 -2.43 17.28
N PRO A 46 -22.26 -3.56 17.84
CA PRO A 46 -21.62 -4.85 17.61
C PRO A 46 -21.78 -5.23 16.13
N GLY A 47 -20.67 -5.35 15.41
CA GLY A 47 -20.67 -5.66 13.98
C GLY A 47 -20.25 -4.51 13.06
N MET A 48 -19.84 -3.37 13.62
CA MET A 48 -19.19 -2.29 12.87
C MET A 48 -17.80 -1.99 13.43
N CYS A 49 -16.85 -1.68 12.55
CA CYS A 49 -15.56 -1.14 12.96
C CYS A 49 -15.72 0.31 13.40
N PHE A 50 -14.96 0.76 14.39
CA PHE A 50 -14.91 2.16 14.81
C PHE A 50 -13.68 2.86 14.25
N ALA A 51 -13.91 3.82 13.35
CA ALA A 51 -12.87 4.66 12.79
C ALA A 51 -12.56 5.84 13.71
N SER A 52 -11.55 5.70 14.56
CA SER A 52 -11.14 6.72 15.53
C SER A 52 -10.78 8.07 14.89
N THR A 53 -10.14 8.06 13.71
CA THR A 53 -9.78 9.27 12.94
C THR A 53 -11.00 10.05 12.44
N ARG A 54 -12.16 9.40 12.32
CA ARG A 54 -13.42 10.01 11.87
C ARG A 54 -14.46 10.13 12.97
N CYS A 55 -14.23 9.54 14.14
CA CYS A 55 -15.22 9.40 15.20
C CYS A 55 -16.54 8.80 14.68
N ALA A 56 -16.45 7.74 13.87
CA ALA A 56 -17.60 7.15 13.19
C ALA A 56 -17.51 5.62 13.12
N THR A 57 -18.65 4.95 13.04
CA THR A 57 -18.72 3.51 12.78
C THR A 57 -18.77 3.22 11.29
N ILE A 58 -18.09 2.15 10.86
CA ILE A 58 -17.92 1.76 9.47
C ILE A 58 -18.35 0.29 9.33
N GLU A 59 -19.24 0.03 8.36
CA GLU A 59 -19.69 -1.34 8.06
C GLU A 59 -18.58 -2.18 7.42
N PRO A 60 -18.60 -3.52 7.59
CA PRO A 60 -17.68 -4.41 6.90
C PRO A 60 -17.74 -4.23 5.37
N GLY A 61 -16.57 -4.20 4.74
CA GLY A 61 -16.38 -3.94 3.31
C GLY A 61 -16.13 -2.46 2.97
N ASN A 62 -16.42 -1.53 3.89
CA ASN A 62 -16.20 -0.10 3.64
C ASN A 62 -14.80 0.36 4.05
N THR A 63 -14.29 1.32 3.28
CA THR A 63 -12.96 1.92 3.44
C THR A 63 -13.07 3.38 3.88
N TRP A 64 -12.13 3.84 4.71
CA TRP A 64 -12.00 5.23 5.12
C TRP A 64 -10.55 5.69 5.08
N ASP A 65 -10.38 7.00 4.94
CA ASP A 65 -9.07 7.66 4.98
C ASP A 65 -8.65 7.92 6.44
N LEU A 66 -7.35 7.78 6.73
CA LEU A 66 -6.75 7.92 8.06
C LEU A 66 -6.25 9.33 8.39
N SER A 67 -6.59 10.34 7.59
CA SER A 67 -6.22 11.74 7.83
C SER A 67 -6.43 12.12 9.30
N PRO A 68 -5.42 12.74 9.95
CA PRO A 68 -4.24 13.38 9.35
C PRO A 68 -3.06 12.44 9.03
N PHE A 69 -3.19 11.12 9.23
CA PHE A 69 -2.17 10.16 8.85
C PHE A 69 -2.29 9.78 7.37
N CYS A 70 -1.16 9.54 6.71
CA CYS A 70 -1.16 9.09 5.32
C CYS A 70 -1.41 7.58 5.24
N GLY A 71 -2.67 7.21 5.11
CA GLY A 71 -3.11 5.83 5.01
C GLY A 71 -4.60 5.74 4.79
N ARG A 72 -5.07 4.53 4.55
CA ARG A 72 -6.49 4.20 4.54
C ARG A 72 -6.71 2.90 5.29
N SER A 73 -7.91 2.73 5.78
CA SER A 73 -8.32 1.53 6.49
C SER A 73 -9.60 0.97 5.89
N THR A 74 -9.75 -0.35 5.95
CA THR A 74 -10.95 -1.06 5.50
C THR A 74 -11.45 -1.97 6.61
N CYS A 75 -12.75 -1.92 6.89
CA CYS A 75 -13.37 -2.81 7.86
C CYS A 75 -13.54 -4.18 7.20
N VAL A 76 -12.98 -5.23 7.76
CA VAL A 76 -13.06 -6.58 7.19
C VAL A 76 -13.44 -7.59 8.28
N THR A 77 -14.10 -8.67 7.88
CA THR A 77 -14.35 -9.82 8.76
C THR A 77 -13.13 -10.74 8.75
N ALA A 78 -12.80 -11.35 9.89
CA ALA A 78 -11.72 -12.33 9.94
C ALA A 78 -12.12 -13.61 9.18
N GLU A 79 -11.21 -14.14 8.37
CA GLU A 79 -11.48 -15.34 7.55
C GLU A 79 -11.88 -16.57 8.38
N ASN A 80 -11.27 -16.72 9.56
CA ASN A 80 -11.48 -17.87 10.44
C ASN A 80 -12.61 -17.66 11.46
N ASP A 81 -13.11 -16.44 11.61
CA ASP A 81 -14.14 -16.10 12.59
C ASP A 81 -15.00 -14.91 12.09
N PRO A 82 -16.18 -15.19 11.51
CA PRO A 82 -17.08 -14.15 11.01
C PRO A 82 -17.58 -13.17 12.07
N THR A 83 -17.47 -13.50 13.36
CA THR A 83 -17.88 -12.62 14.46
C THR A 83 -16.79 -11.61 14.83
N ARG A 84 -15.56 -11.84 14.38
CA ARG A 84 -14.41 -10.97 14.64
C ARG A 84 -14.19 -10.01 13.50
N LEU A 85 -14.16 -8.73 13.83
CA LEU A 85 -13.79 -7.66 12.89
C LEU A 85 -12.30 -7.33 12.99
N LEU A 86 -11.73 -7.05 11.83
CA LEU A 86 -10.36 -6.58 11.66
C LEU A 86 -10.40 -5.28 10.86
N GLU A 87 -9.37 -4.48 11.04
CA GLU A 87 -9.10 -3.31 10.22
C GLU A 87 -7.88 -3.63 9.34
N LEU A 88 -8.09 -3.66 8.03
CA LEU A 88 -7.02 -3.72 7.05
C LEU A 88 -6.47 -2.32 6.85
N VAL A 89 -5.33 -2.04 7.47
CA VAL A 89 -4.61 -0.78 7.38
C VAL A 89 -3.65 -0.84 6.20
N GLU A 90 -3.77 0.11 5.28
CA GLU A 90 -2.82 0.38 4.21
C GLU A 90 -2.17 1.75 4.43
N ASP A 91 -0.87 1.77 4.69
CA ASP A 91 -0.11 2.99 5.01
C ASP A 91 1.23 3.02 4.26
N CYS A 92 2.05 4.04 4.52
CA CYS A 92 3.35 4.23 3.85
C CYS A 92 4.47 3.35 4.41
N GLY A 93 4.19 2.51 5.40
CA GLY A 93 5.18 1.68 6.08
C GLY A 93 6.10 2.45 7.03
N PRO A 94 7.13 1.79 7.57
CA PRO A 94 8.09 2.43 8.46
C PRO A 94 8.89 3.51 7.73
N LEU A 95 9.18 4.59 8.43
CA LEU A 95 10.10 5.59 7.93
C LEU A 95 11.53 5.02 7.90
N PRO A 96 12.36 5.44 6.94
CA PRO A 96 13.75 5.03 6.88
C PRO A 96 14.52 5.51 8.12
N LYS A 97 15.60 4.81 8.45
CA LYS A 97 16.56 5.24 9.47
C LYS A 97 17.14 6.61 9.07
N SER A 98 17.36 7.46 10.07
CA SER A 98 17.90 8.80 9.85
C SER A 98 19.23 8.73 9.11
N ASN A 99 19.31 9.40 7.96
CA ASN A 99 20.52 9.49 7.16
C ASN A 99 20.73 10.95 6.74
N PRO A 100 21.84 11.61 7.14
CA PRO A 100 22.07 13.02 6.83
C PRO A 100 22.25 13.31 5.33
N LYS A 101 22.48 12.28 4.52
CA LYS A 101 22.63 12.37 3.05
C LYS A 101 21.33 12.17 2.28
N CYS A 102 20.22 11.99 3.00
CA CYS A 102 18.90 11.81 2.42
C CYS A 102 17.92 12.80 3.05
N LYS A 103 17.17 13.53 2.23
CA LYS A 103 16.17 14.50 2.68
C LYS A 103 14.79 14.14 2.15
N LEU A 104 13.75 14.58 2.84
CA LEU A 104 12.39 14.51 2.31
C LEU A 104 12.32 15.36 1.04
N SER A 105 11.85 14.78 -0.06
CA SER A 105 11.69 15.49 -1.34
C SER A 105 10.61 16.56 -1.21
N GLU A 106 10.85 17.70 -1.86
CA GLU A 106 9.87 18.78 -2.00
C GLU A 106 8.61 18.35 -2.79
N LYS A 107 8.70 17.23 -3.52
CA LYS A 107 7.56 16.63 -4.23
C LYS A 107 6.57 15.94 -3.28
N THR A 108 6.93 15.72 -2.02
CA THR A 108 6.05 15.09 -1.04
C THR A 108 4.88 16.02 -0.68
N ASN A 109 3.68 15.66 -1.13
CA ASN A 109 2.46 16.38 -0.77
C ASN A 109 1.73 15.69 0.40
N LYS A 110 2.07 16.05 1.63
CA LYS A 110 1.50 15.44 2.85
C LYS A 110 -0.03 15.59 3.00
N THR A 111 -0.65 16.52 2.26
CA THR A 111 -2.10 16.75 2.31
C THR A 111 -2.88 16.03 1.21
N ALA A 112 -2.19 15.34 0.31
CA ALA A 112 -2.85 14.53 -0.71
C ALA A 112 -3.55 13.32 -0.09
N SER A 113 -4.45 12.69 -0.84
CA SER A 113 -5.05 11.42 -0.42
C SER A 113 -4.03 10.28 -0.52
N PHE A 114 -4.15 9.28 0.36
CA PHE A 114 -3.36 8.06 0.23
C PHE A 114 -3.61 7.39 -1.14
N PRO A 115 -2.56 6.94 -1.86
CA PRO A 115 -1.17 6.80 -1.42
C PRO A 115 -0.26 7.97 -1.83
N GLU A 116 -0.79 9.06 -2.35
CA GLU A 116 0.00 10.20 -2.87
C GLU A 116 0.61 11.06 -1.76
N CYS A 117 0.10 10.96 -0.53
CA CYS A 117 0.69 11.63 0.63
C CYS A 117 1.94 10.94 1.19
N CYS A 118 2.35 9.79 0.65
CA CYS A 118 3.47 9.05 1.20
C CYS A 118 4.79 9.80 1.01
N PRO A 119 5.69 9.75 2.00
CA PRO A 119 6.94 10.50 1.95
C PRO A 119 7.86 9.94 0.87
N THR A 120 8.34 10.82 0.01
CA THR A 120 9.38 10.51 -0.97
C THR A 120 10.69 11.15 -0.52
N PHE A 121 11.80 10.43 -0.66
CA PHE A 121 13.10 10.88 -0.19
C PHE A 121 14.07 11.00 -1.37
N GLU A 122 14.88 12.05 -1.33
CA GLU A 122 15.97 12.29 -2.27
C GLU A 122 17.30 12.14 -1.53
N CYS A 123 18.17 11.27 -2.05
CA CYS A 123 19.48 10.98 -1.49
C CYS A 123 20.59 11.42 -2.46
N GLU A 124 21.78 11.68 -1.93
CA GLU A 124 23.00 11.81 -2.74
C GLU A 124 23.28 10.53 -3.56
N ASP A 125 23.98 10.69 -4.69
CA ASP A 125 24.25 9.59 -5.61
C ASP A 125 24.94 8.41 -4.92
N GLY A 126 24.39 7.21 -5.14
CA GLY A 126 24.90 5.96 -4.56
C GLY A 126 24.48 5.69 -3.11
N ILE A 127 23.70 6.57 -2.49
CA ILE A 127 23.17 6.35 -1.14
C ILE A 127 21.77 5.73 -1.22
N THR A 128 21.60 4.58 -0.57
CA THR A 128 20.30 3.92 -0.42
C THR A 128 19.80 4.08 1.01
N LEU A 129 18.49 4.30 1.17
CA LEU A 129 17.85 4.37 2.48
C LEU A 129 17.78 2.98 3.13
N GLU A 130 18.18 2.91 4.39
CA GLU A 130 18.01 1.73 5.21
C GLU A 130 16.70 1.86 5.99
N TYR A 131 15.85 0.84 5.94
CA TYR A 131 14.59 0.81 6.69
C TYR A 131 14.74 -0.06 7.95
N PRO A 132 14.02 0.26 9.04
CA PRO A 132 13.94 -0.63 10.18
C PRO A 132 13.41 -2.02 9.76
N GLU A 133 13.99 -3.08 10.33
CA GLU A 133 13.43 -4.42 10.21
C GLU A 133 12.08 -4.45 10.91
N ILE A 134 11.03 -4.77 10.17
CA ILE A 134 9.71 -4.99 10.74
C ILE A 134 9.71 -6.43 11.27
N PRO A 135 9.42 -6.67 12.56
CA PRO A 135 9.21 -8.01 13.05
C PRO A 135 8.09 -8.63 12.21
N VAL A 136 8.41 -9.68 11.44
CA VAL A 136 7.43 -10.41 10.65
C VAL A 136 6.52 -11.14 11.65
N ALA A 137 5.42 -10.51 12.04
CA ALA A 137 4.30 -11.24 12.59
C ALA A 137 3.84 -12.19 11.47
N ALA A 138 4.07 -13.49 11.66
CA ALA A 138 3.91 -14.50 10.64
C ALA A 138 2.49 -14.50 10.05
N THR A 139 2.29 -13.88 8.90
CA THR A 139 1.19 -14.19 7.97
C THR A 139 1.53 -13.68 6.57
N ALA A 140 1.12 -14.46 5.58
CA ALA A 140 1.26 -14.30 4.12
C ALA A 140 2.65 -14.64 3.57
N THR A 141 2.82 -15.95 3.31
CA THR A 141 3.71 -16.47 2.28
C THR A 141 3.44 -15.78 0.94
N ASP A 142 4.22 -14.76 0.60
CA ASP A 142 4.45 -14.44 -0.80
C ASP A 142 5.27 -15.58 -1.40
N THR A 143 4.54 -16.49 -2.05
CA THR A 143 5.13 -17.55 -2.84
C THR A 143 5.72 -16.90 -4.09
N THR A 144 7.03 -16.66 -4.10
CA THR A 144 7.80 -16.50 -5.35
C THR A 144 9.19 -17.11 -5.17
N THR A 145 9.32 -18.33 -5.70
CA THR A 145 10.46 -18.87 -6.47
C THR A 145 11.83 -18.85 -5.76
N THR A 146 12.47 -20.00 -5.49
CA THR A 146 13.24 -20.72 -6.53
C THR A 146 13.61 -22.12 -6.05
N SER A 147 13.24 -23.14 -6.85
CA SER A 147 13.79 -24.49 -6.79
C SER A 147 15.30 -24.48 -7.02
N PRO A 148 16.12 -25.22 -6.24
CA PRO A 148 17.44 -25.60 -6.70
C PRO A 148 17.35 -26.85 -7.58
N LYS A 149 18.04 -26.82 -8.72
CA LYS A 149 18.39 -27.97 -9.55
C LYS A 149 19.87 -27.83 -9.93
N PRO A 150 20.62 -28.92 -10.15
CA PRO A 150 20.53 -30.29 -9.63
C PRO A 150 21.57 -30.57 -8.54
#